data_AF-A0A1X0R4N5-F1
#
_entry.id   AF-A0A1X0R4N5-F1
#
_cell.length_a   1.000
_cell.length_b   1.000
_cell.length_c   1.000
_cell.angle_alpha   90.00
_cell.angle_beta   90.00
_cell.angle_gamma   90.00
#
_symmetry.space_group_name_H-M   'P 1'
#
loop_
_entity.id
_entity.type
_entity.pdbx_description
1 polymer ?
#
loop_
_entity_poly.entity_id
_entity_poly.type
_entity_poly.pdbx_seq_one_letter_code
_entity_poly.pdbx_strand_id
1 'polypeptide(L)'
;MKRRRTDLNPDSDFSQYITIDNLPLNNPKPHLSTVQSQSQHTVGRQRSTDFKGMLTALIDKIYPPLVCPSCLHVSLARSDADEHFKDNHHGEKVYECIAYNCDQAYSSKAGLRYHLQKSHQVNLNPEKGYFKEKKKYIYCH
;
A
#
# COMPACT_ATOMS: atom_id res chain seq x y z
N MET A 1 31.76 -17.35 16.41
CA MET A 1 30.89 -17.26 15.21
C MET A 1 29.45 -17.03 15.64
N LYS A 2 28.91 -15.82 15.50
CA LYS A 2 27.49 -15.51 15.71
C LYS A 2 27.00 -14.71 14.51
N ARG A 3 25.95 -15.23 13.86
CA ARG A 3 25.44 -14.78 12.55
C ARG A 3 24.93 -13.33 12.63
N ARG A 4 25.38 -12.48 11.70
CA ARG A 4 24.89 -11.12 11.53
C ARG A 4 23.43 -11.16 11.08
N ARG A 5 22.54 -10.51 11.83
CA ARG A 5 21.21 -10.15 11.36
C ARG A 5 21.41 -9.14 10.23
N THR A 6 20.85 -9.40 9.05
CA THR A 6 20.76 -8.41 7.99
C THR A 6 19.57 -7.53 8.30
N ASP A 7 19.86 -6.32 8.80
CA ASP A 7 18.86 -5.29 9.04
C ASP A 7 18.23 -4.91 7.70
N LEU A 8 17.01 -5.38 7.45
CA LEU A 8 16.20 -4.93 6.33
C LEU A 8 15.76 -3.50 6.63
N ASN A 9 16.15 -2.57 5.76
CA ASN A 9 15.74 -1.16 5.82
C ASN A 9 14.19 -1.07 5.83
N PRO A 10 13.57 -0.53 6.91
CA PRO A 10 12.12 -0.45 7.04
C PRO A 10 11.46 0.57 6.10
N ASP A 11 12.25 1.43 5.45
CA ASP A 11 11.79 2.52 4.57
C ASP A 11 11.76 2.15 3.08
N SER A 12 12.03 0.89 2.71
CA SER A 12 11.89 0.43 1.33
C SER A 12 10.40 0.36 0.96
N ASP A 13 9.92 1.37 0.24
CA ASP A 13 8.57 1.51 -0.28
C ASP A 13 8.19 0.33 -1.19
N PHE A 14 7.59 -0.70 -0.60
CA PHE A 14 7.28 -1.95 -1.29
C PHE A 14 6.25 -1.77 -2.42
N SER A 15 5.46 -0.68 -2.39
CA SER A 15 4.48 -0.37 -3.44
C SER A 15 5.12 -0.12 -4.80
N GLN A 16 6.40 0.25 -4.84
CA GLN A 16 7.14 0.47 -6.09
C GLN A 16 7.44 -0.83 -6.85
N TYR A 17 7.28 -1.98 -6.19
CA TYR A 17 7.54 -3.31 -6.77
C TYR A 17 6.26 -4.08 -7.09
N ILE A 18 5.09 -3.50 -6.85
CA ILE A 18 3.80 -4.14 -7.13
C ILE A 18 3.31 -3.68 -8.50
N THR A 19 3.07 -4.62 -9.40
CA THR A 19 2.36 -4.38 -10.66
C THR A 19 0.99 -5.04 -10.62
N ILE A 20 0.02 -4.39 -11.23
CA ILE A 20 -1.34 -4.92 -11.38
C ILE A 20 -1.62 -5.00 -12.87
N ASP A 21 -1.94 -6.21 -13.35
CA ASP A 21 -2.07 -6.55 -14.77
C ASP A 21 -0.82 -6.21 -15.59
N ASN A 22 0.35 -6.33 -14.97
CA ASN A 22 1.66 -5.97 -15.52
C ASN A 22 1.82 -4.48 -15.86
N LEU A 23 0.92 -3.62 -15.39
CA LEU A 23 0.98 -2.18 -15.50
C LEU A 23 1.35 -1.54 -14.15
N PRO A 24 1.96 -0.33 -14.16
CA PRO A 24 2.17 0.44 -12.94
C PRO A 24 0.83 0.83 -12.31
N LEU A 25 0.83 0.99 -10.99
CA LEU A 25 -0.35 1.41 -10.23
C LEU A 25 -0.85 2.76 -10.73
N ASN A 26 -2.16 2.89 -10.95
CA ASN A 26 -2.81 4.19 -10.98
C ASN A 26 -2.88 4.71 -9.54
N ASN A 27 -2.66 6.00 -9.35
CA ASN A 27 -2.79 6.64 -8.05
C ASN A 27 -4.14 7.35 -7.98
N PRO A 28 -5.23 6.66 -7.60
CA PRO A 28 -6.46 7.35 -7.26
C PRO A 28 -6.20 8.26 -6.06
N LYS A 29 -6.90 9.41 -6.00
CA LYS A 29 -6.74 10.39 -4.90
C LYS A 29 -6.98 9.68 -3.55
N PRO A 30 -6.19 9.97 -2.48
CA PRO A 30 -6.16 11.28 -1.84
C PRO A 30 -4.73 11.81 -1.60
N HIS A 31 -4.45 13.03 -2.05
CA HIS A 31 -3.15 13.65 -1.85
C HIS A 31 -3.01 14.14 -0.41
N LEU A 32 -2.29 13.40 0.42
CA LEU A 32 -1.63 13.97 1.59
C LEU A 32 -0.26 13.32 1.80
N SER A 33 0.63 13.55 0.84
CA SER A 33 2.04 13.70 1.19
C SER A 33 2.12 14.86 2.18
N THR A 34 2.54 14.58 3.41
CA THR A 34 2.70 15.50 4.57
C THR A 34 1.60 15.43 5.63
N VAL A 35 1.57 14.34 6.40
CA VAL A 35 1.47 14.49 7.86
C VAL A 35 2.64 13.72 8.46
N GLN A 36 3.72 14.45 8.71
CA GLN A 36 4.83 13.95 9.49
C GLN A 36 4.37 13.73 10.93
N SER A 37 4.65 12.53 11.42
CA SER A 37 5.11 12.27 12.78
C SER A 37 4.17 12.68 13.92
N GLN A 38 3.38 11.70 14.40
CA GLN A 38 3.47 11.20 15.78
C GLN A 38 2.33 10.21 16.03
N SER A 39 2.67 8.93 16.21
CA SER A 39 2.24 8.13 17.37
C SER A 39 2.60 6.67 17.16
N GLN A 40 3.43 6.17 18.07
CA GLN A 40 3.85 4.79 18.18
C GLN A 40 2.66 3.92 18.58
N HIS A 41 2.23 3.00 17.71
CA HIS A 41 1.50 1.82 18.13
C HIS A 41 2.35 0.58 17.90
N THR A 42 2.88 0.08 19.01
CA THR A 42 3.50 -1.22 19.15
C THR A 42 2.41 -2.28 19.18
N VAL A 43 2.21 -2.99 18.07
CA VAL A 43 1.64 -4.33 18.11
C VAL A 43 2.48 -5.19 17.17
N GLY A 44 3.27 -6.08 17.76
CA GLY A 44 4.02 -7.11 17.06
C GLY A 44 3.06 -8.11 16.43
N ARG A 45 2.39 -7.73 15.34
CA ARG A 45 1.73 -8.65 14.43
C ARG A 45 2.73 -8.94 13.34
N GLN A 46 3.23 -10.17 13.29
CA GLN A 46 4.06 -10.68 12.21
C GLN A 46 3.48 -10.16 10.89
N ARG A 47 4.25 -9.38 10.10
CA ARG A 47 3.84 -8.95 8.75
C ARG A 47 3.45 -10.24 8.02
N SER A 48 2.16 -10.42 7.76
CA SER A 48 1.71 -11.62 7.11
C SER A 48 2.21 -11.54 5.67
N THR A 49 3.07 -12.48 5.30
CA THR A 49 3.63 -12.62 3.95
C THR A 49 2.60 -13.19 2.97
N ASP A 50 1.36 -13.38 3.42
CA ASP A 50 0.26 -13.83 2.59
C ASP A 50 -0.16 -12.71 1.63
N PHE A 51 -0.60 -13.13 0.45
CA PHE A 51 -1.06 -12.24 -0.62
C PHE A 51 -2.13 -11.24 -0.13
N LYS A 52 -3.01 -11.68 0.77
CA LYS A 52 -4.05 -10.85 1.38
C LYS A 52 -3.45 -9.76 2.27
N GLY A 53 -2.45 -10.08 3.10
CA GLY A 53 -1.73 -9.11 3.92
C GLY A 53 -1.04 -8.04 3.08
N MET A 54 -0.38 -8.45 2.01
CA MET A 54 0.30 -7.52 1.09
C MET A 54 -0.66 -6.56 0.39
N LEU A 55 -1.80 -7.06 -0.12
CA LEU A 55 -2.83 -6.19 -0.70
C LEU A 55 -3.45 -5.24 0.32
N THR A 56 -3.63 -5.70 1.55
CA THR A 56 -4.17 -4.84 2.61
C THR A 56 -3.21 -3.69 2.92
N ALA A 57 -1.90 -3.98 2.99
CA ALA A 57 -0.88 -2.95 3.20
C ALA A 57 -0.82 -1.94 2.04
N LEU A 58 -0.97 -2.39 0.80
CA LEU A 58 -1.04 -1.51 -0.37
C LEU A 58 -2.25 -0.59 -0.31
N ILE A 59 -3.44 -1.12 -0.03
CA ILE A 59 -4.67 -0.34 0.12
C ILE A 59 -4.55 0.66 1.27
N ASP A 60 -4.00 0.25 2.43
CA ASP A 60 -3.81 1.14 3.58
C ASP A 60 -2.80 2.27 3.28
N LYS A 61 -1.86 2.07 2.36
CA LYS A 61 -0.94 3.14 1.94
C LYS A 61 -1.65 4.20 1.10
N ILE A 62 -2.52 3.77 0.17
CA ILE A 62 -3.25 4.67 -0.74
C ILE A 62 -4.42 5.34 -0.01
N TYR A 63 -5.10 4.59 0.85
CA TYR A 63 -6.20 5.04 1.68
C TYR A 63 -5.86 4.86 3.17
N PRO A 64 -5.16 5.83 3.79
CA PRO A 64 -4.75 5.74 5.18
C PRO A 64 -5.91 5.43 6.12
N PRO A 65 -5.77 4.48 7.07
CA PRO A 65 -6.87 3.97 7.86
C PRO A 65 -7.39 4.94 8.93
N LEU A 66 -6.73 6.07 9.13
CA LEU A 66 -7.14 7.13 10.05
C LEU A 66 -7.69 8.36 9.32
N VAL A 67 -7.75 8.33 7.99
CA VAL A 67 -8.12 9.48 7.17
C VAL A 67 -9.33 9.12 6.33
N CYS A 68 -10.39 9.92 6.44
CA CYS A 68 -11.57 9.79 5.60
C CYS A 68 -11.21 10.09 4.14
N PRO A 69 -11.41 9.15 3.19
CA PRO A 69 -11.06 9.41 1.79
C PRO A 69 -11.96 10.44 1.10
N SER A 70 -13.16 10.69 1.63
CA SER A 70 -14.12 11.66 1.05
C SER A 70 -13.79 13.10 1.44
N CYS A 71 -13.61 13.36 2.75
CA CYS A 71 -13.45 14.72 3.28
C CYS A 71 -12.12 14.98 4.00
N LEU A 72 -11.22 14.00 4.03
CA LEU A 72 -9.90 14.07 4.67
C LEU A 72 -9.92 14.31 6.19
N HIS A 73 -11.07 14.10 6.85
CA HIS A 73 -11.14 14.09 8.30
C HIS A 73 -10.17 13.05 8.90
N VAL A 74 -9.38 13.47 9.89
CA VAL A 74 -8.41 12.61 10.57
C VAL A 74 -8.98 12.18 11.92
N SER A 75 -9.00 10.88 12.17
CA SER A 75 -9.50 10.28 13.41
C SER A 75 -8.37 9.65 14.22
N LEU A 76 -8.62 9.46 15.52
CA LEU A 76 -7.63 8.89 16.45
C LEU A 76 -7.58 7.37 16.37
N ALA A 77 -8.69 6.72 16.01
CA ALA A 77 -8.77 5.29 15.79
C ALA A 77 -9.39 4.94 14.43
N ARG A 78 -9.13 3.71 13.97
CA ARG A 78 -9.71 3.17 12.72
C ARG A 78 -11.22 3.03 12.80
N SER A 79 -11.73 2.63 13.97
CA SER A 79 -13.16 2.53 14.25
C SER A 79 -13.85 3.86 14.01
N ASP A 80 -13.24 4.94 14.49
CA ASP A 80 -13.81 6.29 14.42
C ASP A 80 -13.81 6.81 12.98
N ALA A 81 -12.77 6.53 12.20
CA ALA A 81 -12.72 6.86 10.78
C ALA A 81 -13.78 6.07 9.97
N ASP A 82 -13.95 4.78 10.29
CA ASP A 82 -14.96 3.93 9.66
C ASP A 82 -16.39 4.36 10.02
N GLU A 83 -16.64 4.74 11.27
CA GLU A 83 -17.93 5.28 11.74
C GLU A 83 -18.22 6.64 11.10
N HIS A 84 -17.25 7.56 11.13
CA HIS A 84 -17.35 8.85 10.46
C HIS A 84 -17.74 8.70 8.97
N PHE A 85 -17.08 7.79 8.25
CA PHE A 85 -17.39 7.54 6.84
C PHE A 85 -18.80 6.95 6.67
N LYS A 86 -19.20 6.01 7.52
CA LYS A 86 -20.55 5.43 7.48
C LYS A 86 -21.65 6.45 7.75
N ASP A 87 -21.43 7.39 8.66
CA ASP A 87 -22.46 8.34 9.07
C ASP A 87 -22.56 9.54 8.11
N ASN A 88 -21.43 10.03 7.61
CA ASN A 88 -21.37 11.28 6.83
C ASN A 88 -21.30 11.04 5.32
N HIS A 89 -20.82 9.86 4.88
CA HIS A 89 -20.50 9.54 3.50
C HIS A 89 -21.13 8.21 3.06
N HIS A 90 -22.27 7.86 3.65
CA HIS A 90 -22.97 6.61 3.36
C HIS A 90 -23.26 6.46 1.86
N GLY A 91 -22.88 5.31 1.29
CA GLY A 91 -23.12 4.98 -0.12
C GLY A 91 -22.11 5.57 -1.11
N GLU A 92 -21.20 6.44 -0.66
CA GLU A 92 -20.11 6.92 -1.51
C GLU A 92 -19.12 5.79 -1.83
N LYS A 93 -18.65 5.75 -3.08
CA LYS A 93 -17.68 4.77 -3.57
C LYS A 93 -16.31 5.42 -3.73
N VAL A 94 -15.68 5.74 -2.61
CA VAL A 94 -14.40 6.48 -2.57
C VAL A 94 -13.16 5.61 -2.76
N TYR A 95 -13.31 4.29 -2.63
CA TYR A 95 -12.21 3.34 -2.76
C TYR A 95 -12.11 2.87 -4.21
N GLU A 96 -11.45 3.66 -5.04
CA GLU A 96 -11.22 3.40 -6.45
C GLU A 96 -10.18 2.31 -6.67
N CYS A 97 -10.32 1.57 -7.77
CA CYS A 97 -9.33 0.60 -8.18
C CYS A 97 -8.02 1.29 -8.58
N ILE A 98 -6.92 0.67 -8.15
CA ILE A 98 -5.56 1.19 -8.33
C ILE A 98 -4.91 0.63 -9.61
N ALA A 99 -5.66 -0.12 -10.44
CA ALA A 99 -5.20 -0.64 -11.73
C ALA A 99 -5.38 0.41 -12.84
N TYR A 100 -4.40 0.50 -13.75
CA TYR A 100 -4.32 1.56 -14.78
C TYR A 100 -5.54 1.69 -15.71
N ASN A 101 -6.28 0.61 -15.95
CA ASN A 101 -7.47 0.59 -16.81
C ASN A 101 -8.71 0.05 -16.07
N CYS A 102 -8.86 0.39 -14.79
CA CYS A 102 -10.01 -0.04 -14.01
C CYS A 102 -10.64 1.13 -13.25
N ASP A 103 -11.86 1.48 -13.64
CA ASP A 103 -12.64 2.57 -13.04
C ASP A 103 -13.63 2.06 -11.98
N GLN A 104 -13.46 0.83 -11.50
CA GLN A 104 -14.32 0.28 -10.46
C GLN A 104 -14.02 0.94 -9.12
N ALA A 105 -15.07 1.32 -8.40
CA ALA A 105 -14.97 1.94 -7.09
C ALA A 105 -15.91 1.28 -6.08
N TYR A 106 -15.51 1.30 -4.82
CA TYR A 106 -16.17 0.58 -3.74
C TYR A 106 -16.42 1.51 -2.54
N SER A 107 -17.42 1.17 -1.73
CA SER A 107 -17.71 1.85 -0.46
C SER A 107 -16.93 1.30 0.74
N SER A 108 -16.08 0.27 0.52
CA SER A 108 -15.24 -0.29 1.57
C SER A 108 -13.91 -0.82 1.04
N LYS A 109 -12.87 -0.75 1.87
CA LYS A 109 -11.55 -1.36 1.62
C LYS A 109 -11.64 -2.86 1.38
N ALA A 110 -12.55 -3.55 2.07
CA ALA A 110 -12.75 -4.99 1.91
C ALA A 110 -13.27 -5.34 0.50
N GLY A 111 -14.18 -4.50 -0.04
CA GLY A 111 -14.68 -4.62 -1.41
C GLY A 111 -13.58 -4.40 -2.45
N LEU A 112 -12.81 -3.32 -2.31
CA LEU A 112 -11.66 -3.05 -3.18
C LEU A 112 -10.63 -4.19 -3.15
N ARG A 113 -10.28 -4.68 -1.96
CA ARG A 113 -9.36 -5.82 -1.82
C ARG A 113 -9.88 -7.07 -2.52
N TYR A 114 -11.17 -7.38 -2.35
CA TYR A 114 -11.79 -8.54 -3.01
C TYR A 114 -11.75 -8.40 -4.53
N HIS A 115 -12.05 -7.21 -5.06
CA HIS A 115 -11.96 -6.92 -6.48
C HIS A 115 -10.54 -7.11 -7.01
N LEU A 116 -9.53 -6.54 -6.36
CA LEU A 116 -8.12 -6.74 -6.73
C LEU A 116 -7.70 -8.22 -6.73
N GLN A 117 -8.26 -9.04 -5.84
CA GLN A 117 -7.98 -10.48 -5.78
C GLN A 117 -8.65 -11.30 -6.89
N LYS A 118 -9.74 -10.80 -7.48
CA LYS A 118 -10.59 -11.58 -8.40
C LYS A 118 -10.56 -11.09 -9.83
N SER A 119 -10.35 -9.80 -10.02
CA SER A 119 -10.41 -9.12 -11.32
C SER A 119 -9.03 -8.79 -11.87
N HIS A 120 -8.00 -8.82 -11.03
CA HIS A 120 -6.66 -8.39 -11.41
C HIS A 120 -5.57 -9.40 -11.04
N GLN A 121 -4.52 -9.45 -11.86
CA GLN A 121 -3.32 -10.22 -11.54
C GLN A 121 -2.31 -9.30 -10.87
N VAL A 122 -2.12 -9.48 -9.57
CA VAL A 122 -1.17 -8.68 -8.79
C VAL A 122 0.15 -9.43 -8.67
N ASN A 123 1.18 -8.91 -9.32
CA ASN A 123 2.53 -9.47 -9.32
C ASN A 123 3.46 -8.59 -8.46
N LEU A 124 4.32 -9.24 -7.68
CA LEU A 124 5.43 -8.60 -7.00
C LEU A 124 6.64 -8.78 -7.89
N ASN A 125 7.14 -7.70 -8.49
CA ASN A 125 8.36 -7.76 -9.27
C ASN A 125 9.55 -7.25 -8.43
N PRO A 126 10.32 -8.14 -7.77
CA PRO A 126 11.51 -7.75 -7.04
C PRO A 126 12.65 -7.23 -7.94
N GLU A 127 12.58 -7.45 -9.26
CA GLU A 127 13.66 -7.10 -10.20
C GLU A 127 13.84 -5.58 -10.39
N LYS A 128 12.83 -4.77 -10.04
CA LYS A 128 12.93 -3.29 -10.08
C LYS A 128 13.56 -2.69 -8.81
N GLY A 129 13.91 -3.51 -7.82
CA GLY A 129 14.65 -3.10 -6.62
C GLY A 129 16.18 -3.14 -6.74
N TYR A 130 16.72 -3.58 -7.88
CA TYR A 130 18.16 -3.52 -8.17
C TYR A 130 18.45 -2.34 -9.11
N PHE A 131 18.82 -1.19 -8.55
CA PHE A 131 19.67 -0.27 -9.30
C PHE A 131 20.94 -1.04 -9.67
N LYS A 132 21.18 -1.22 -10.97
CA LYS A 132 22.44 -1.79 -11.47
C LYS A 132 23.58 -0.86 -11.05
N GLU A 133 24.30 -1.20 -9.97
CA GLU A 133 25.69 -0.80 -9.86
C GLU A 133 26.41 -1.40 -11.08
N LYS A 134 26.80 -0.53 -12.02
CA LYS A 134 27.67 -0.91 -13.14
C LYS A 134 29.02 -1.34 -12.57
N LYS A 135 29.17 -2.62 -12.21
CA LYS A 135 30.50 -3.23 -12.08
C LYS A 135 31.08 -3.39 -13.48
N LYS A 136 31.81 -2.38 -13.94
CA LYS A 136 32.76 -2.54 -15.05
C LYS A 136 34.04 -3.11 -14.44
N TYR A 137 34.19 -4.43 -14.48
CA TYR A 137 35.52 -5.05 -14.37
C TYR A 137 36.30 -4.66 -15.62
N ILE A 138 37.49 -4.07 -15.44
CA ILE A 138 38.54 -4.09 -16.45
C ILE A 138 39.73 -4.80 -15.82
N TYR A 139 40.29 -5.71 -16.62
CA TYR A 139 41.26 -6.73 -16.30
C TYR A 139 42.62 -6.21 -15.80
N CYS A 140 43.33 -7.12 -15.13
CA CYS A 140 44.74 -7.08 -14.77
C CYS A 140 45.64 -6.70 -15.97
N HIS A 141 46.69 -5.92 -15.70
CA HIS A 141 47.96 -6.01 -16.41
C HIS A 141 49.12 -5.67 -15.47
#